data_AF-A0A933PER5-F1
#
_entry.id   AF-A0A933PER5-F1
#
_cell.length_a   1.000
_cell.length_b   1.000
_cell.length_c   1.000
_cell.angle_alpha   90.00
_cell.angle_beta   90.00
_cell.angle_gamma   90.00
#
_symmetry.space_group_name_H-M   'P 1'
#
loop_
_entity.id
_entity.type
_entity.pdbx_description
1 polymer ?
#
loop_
_entity_poly.entity_id
_entity_poly.type
_entity_poly.pdbx_seq_one_letter_code
_entity_poly.pdbx_strand_id
1 'polypeptide(L)'
;ATGVEEAPGLVERATAGVEDAQVAASMRAQRWADAESAATSARDGVAAVLALARTVTERVVAVERAQAGLAARRDRAEAVQQDAAEYVSRHRRDVPAGVADAVGAVGVRLRDVRDGLAAPRPAWLRLEVEVARAEREITAAVAAARDAHERAERRRDEEAARRRRNSHTAAGASAFASSHSSHSSHSSHSSGSSGSGSMGGGSSSW
;
A
#
# COMPACT_ATOMS: atom_id res chain seq x y z
N ALA A 1 -89.73 -45.88 -43.77
CA ALA A 1 -88.69 -46.34 -44.72
C ALA A 1 -87.84 -45.20 -45.31
N THR A 2 -88.10 -43.91 -45.03
CA THR A 2 -87.31 -42.78 -45.55
C THR A 2 -86.19 -42.28 -44.62
N GLY A 3 -86.14 -42.70 -43.35
CA GLY A 3 -85.12 -42.26 -42.38
C GLY A 3 -83.84 -43.10 -42.32
N VAL A 4 -83.72 -44.15 -43.13
CA VAL A 4 -82.54 -45.05 -43.13
C VAL A 4 -81.47 -44.58 -44.12
N GLU A 5 -81.85 -43.86 -45.19
CA GLU A 5 -80.89 -43.36 -46.19
C GLU A 5 -80.16 -42.08 -45.75
N GLU A 6 -80.74 -41.27 -44.84
CA GLU A 6 -80.10 -40.07 -44.31
C GLU A 6 -79.23 -40.32 -43.07
N ALA A 7 -79.40 -41.48 -42.43
CA ALA A 7 -78.69 -41.84 -41.20
C ALA A 7 -77.16 -41.92 -41.36
N PRO A 8 -76.58 -42.49 -42.44
CA PRO A 8 -75.13 -42.52 -42.62
C PRO A 8 -74.53 -41.12 -42.75
N GLY A 9 -75.15 -40.23 -43.53
CA GLY A 9 -74.69 -38.85 -43.71
C GLY A 9 -74.86 -37.96 -42.48
N LEU A 10 -75.74 -38.33 -41.53
CA LEU A 10 -75.84 -37.68 -40.22
C LEU A 10 -74.76 -38.17 -39.25
N VAL A 11 -74.44 -39.48 -39.27
CA VAL A 11 -73.35 -40.05 -38.48
C VAL A 11 -71.99 -39.54 -38.95
N GLU A 12 -71.77 -39.44 -40.26
CA GLU A 12 -70.54 -38.87 -40.84
C GLU A 12 -70.36 -37.39 -40.48
N ARG A 13 -71.45 -36.59 -40.48
CA ARG A 13 -71.39 -35.19 -40.04
C ARG A 13 -71.19 -35.05 -38.54
N ALA A 14 -71.81 -35.91 -37.73
CA ALA A 14 -71.62 -35.91 -36.29
C ALA A 14 -70.21 -36.34 -35.89
N THR A 15 -69.63 -37.34 -36.58
CA THR A 15 -68.25 -37.79 -36.36
C THR A 15 -67.24 -36.74 -36.79
N ALA A 16 -67.41 -36.13 -37.97
CA ALA A 16 -66.58 -35.01 -38.41
C ALA A 16 -66.65 -33.82 -37.43
N GLY A 17 -67.84 -33.48 -36.91
CA GLY A 17 -67.99 -32.44 -35.90
C GLY A 17 -67.31 -32.75 -34.56
N VAL A 18 -67.23 -34.03 -34.17
CA VAL A 18 -66.49 -34.48 -32.97
C VAL A 18 -64.98 -34.42 -33.22
N GLU A 19 -64.52 -34.85 -34.39
CA GLU A 19 -63.10 -34.77 -34.77
C GLU A 19 -62.63 -33.31 -34.81
N ASP A 20 -63.40 -32.41 -35.41
CA ASP A 20 -63.11 -30.97 -35.44
C ASP A 20 -63.11 -30.37 -34.03
N ALA A 21 -64.07 -30.74 -33.17
CA ALA A 21 -64.11 -30.29 -31.78
C ALA A 21 -62.92 -30.81 -30.97
N GLN A 22 -62.49 -32.05 -31.20
CA GLN A 22 -61.30 -32.64 -30.58
C GLN A 22 -60.04 -31.93 -31.04
N VAL A 23 -59.88 -31.64 -32.34
CA VAL A 23 -58.76 -30.87 -32.88
C VAL A 23 -58.73 -29.45 -32.28
N ALA A 24 -59.87 -28.78 -32.20
CA ALA A 24 -59.97 -27.45 -31.61
C ALA A 24 -59.64 -27.45 -30.11
N ALA A 25 -60.04 -28.48 -29.37
CA ALA A 25 -59.69 -28.66 -27.96
C ALA A 25 -58.19 -28.93 -27.78
N SER A 26 -57.59 -29.80 -28.58
CA SER A 26 -56.15 -30.08 -28.57
C SER A 26 -55.32 -28.83 -28.91
N MET A 27 -55.71 -28.05 -29.93
CA MET A 27 -55.04 -26.78 -30.25
C MET A 27 -55.18 -25.73 -29.14
N ARG A 28 -56.27 -25.75 -28.35
CA ARG A 28 -56.43 -24.87 -27.19
C ARG A 28 -55.52 -25.31 -26.03
N ALA A 29 -55.44 -26.61 -25.76
CA ALA A 29 -54.56 -27.18 -24.74
C ALA A 29 -53.08 -26.90 -25.06
N GLN A 30 -52.65 -27.08 -26.32
CA GLN A 30 -51.27 -26.79 -26.73
C GLN A 30 -50.92 -25.32 -26.53
N ARG A 31 -51.79 -24.39 -26.95
CA ARG A 31 -51.54 -22.94 -26.76
C ARG A 31 -51.45 -22.55 -25.29
N TRP A 32 -52.21 -23.22 -24.42
CA TRP A 32 -52.11 -23.00 -22.98
C TRP A 32 -50.77 -23.51 -22.44
N ALA A 33 -50.33 -24.72 -22.84
CA ALA A 33 -49.02 -25.25 -22.47
C ALA A 33 -47.87 -24.35 -22.97
N ASP A 34 -47.95 -23.83 -24.20
CA ASP A 34 -46.96 -22.89 -24.75
C ASP A 34 -46.93 -21.59 -23.93
N ALA A 35 -48.10 -21.07 -23.53
CA ALA A 35 -48.20 -19.87 -22.69
C ALA A 35 -47.64 -20.09 -21.28
N GLU A 36 -47.88 -21.27 -20.67
CA GLU A 36 -47.30 -21.64 -19.38
C GLU A 36 -45.77 -21.78 -19.45
N SER A 37 -45.27 -22.38 -20.53
CA SER A 37 -43.83 -22.49 -20.80
C SER A 37 -43.19 -21.10 -20.95
N ALA A 38 -43.81 -20.21 -21.73
CA ALA A 38 -43.35 -18.83 -21.90
C ALA A 38 -43.39 -18.04 -20.59
N ALA A 39 -44.46 -18.20 -19.78
CA ALA A 39 -44.57 -17.56 -18.47
C ALA A 39 -43.51 -18.05 -17.49
N THR A 40 -43.18 -19.34 -17.52
CA THR A 40 -42.11 -19.93 -16.69
C THR A 40 -40.74 -19.41 -17.11
N SER A 41 -40.44 -19.43 -18.42
CA SER A 41 -39.20 -18.88 -18.96
C SER A 41 -39.03 -17.39 -18.63
N ALA A 42 -40.11 -16.60 -18.69
CA ALA A 42 -40.07 -15.19 -18.29
C ALA A 42 -39.79 -15.02 -16.79
N ARG A 43 -40.40 -15.84 -15.92
CA ARG A 43 -40.12 -15.82 -14.47
C ARG A 43 -38.68 -16.20 -14.17
N ASP A 44 -38.14 -17.21 -14.83
CA ASP A 44 -36.73 -17.62 -14.69
C ASP A 44 -35.77 -16.53 -15.17
N GLY A 45 -36.11 -15.86 -16.29
CA GLY A 45 -35.37 -14.71 -16.79
C GLY A 45 -35.35 -13.55 -15.80
N VAL A 46 -36.50 -13.20 -15.20
CA VAL A 46 -36.59 -12.17 -14.15
C VAL A 46 -35.77 -12.56 -12.92
N ALA A 47 -35.84 -13.82 -12.47
CA ALA A 47 -35.06 -14.31 -11.34
C ALA A 47 -33.54 -14.20 -11.60
N ALA A 48 -33.09 -14.55 -12.81
CA ALA A 48 -31.69 -14.42 -13.22
C ALA A 48 -31.23 -12.95 -13.25
N VAL A 49 -32.06 -12.04 -13.78
CA VAL A 49 -31.75 -10.60 -13.79
C VAL A 49 -31.67 -10.03 -12.37
N LEU A 50 -32.59 -10.40 -11.48
CA LEU A 50 -32.55 -9.99 -10.08
C LEU A 50 -31.32 -10.52 -9.34
N ALA A 51 -30.91 -11.76 -9.61
CA ALA A 51 -29.68 -12.34 -9.06
C ALA A 51 -28.44 -11.57 -9.56
N LEU A 52 -28.38 -11.28 -10.87
CA LEU A 52 -27.30 -10.49 -11.45
C LEU A 52 -27.26 -9.07 -10.84
N ALA A 53 -28.41 -8.42 -10.71
CA ALA A 53 -28.51 -7.10 -10.09
C ALA A 53 -27.99 -7.12 -8.64
N ARG A 54 -28.32 -8.16 -7.86
CA ARG A 54 -27.77 -8.33 -6.51
C ARG A 54 -26.25 -8.48 -6.52
N THR A 55 -25.70 -9.33 -7.40
CA THR A 55 -24.25 -9.49 -7.54
C THR A 55 -23.56 -8.18 -7.95
N VAL A 56 -24.17 -7.38 -8.82
CA VAL A 56 -23.65 -6.06 -9.19
C VAL A 56 -23.65 -5.13 -7.98
N THR A 57 -24.74 -5.08 -7.21
CA THR A 57 -24.83 -4.27 -5.98
C THR A 57 -23.77 -4.69 -4.96
N GLU A 58 -23.60 -5.99 -4.71
CA GLU A 58 -22.57 -6.51 -3.80
C GLU A 58 -21.16 -6.13 -4.26
N ARG A 59 -20.89 -6.21 -5.56
CA ARG A 59 -19.61 -5.79 -6.14
C ARG A 59 -19.39 -4.28 -6.02
N VAL A 60 -20.42 -3.46 -6.21
CA VAL A 60 -20.32 -2.00 -6.03
C VAL A 60 -19.97 -1.68 -4.59
N VAL A 61 -20.68 -2.26 -3.61
CA VAL A 61 -20.38 -2.08 -2.18
C VAL A 61 -18.96 -2.55 -1.84
N ALA A 62 -18.51 -3.69 -2.37
CA ALA A 62 -17.15 -4.17 -2.15
C ALA A 62 -16.09 -3.19 -2.71
N VAL A 63 -16.35 -2.60 -3.88
CA VAL A 63 -15.49 -1.60 -4.50
C VAL A 63 -15.48 -0.28 -3.72
N GLU A 64 -16.60 0.16 -3.17
CA GLU A 64 -16.68 1.33 -2.30
C GLU A 64 -15.91 1.13 -0.99
N ARG A 65 -16.04 -0.05 -0.37
CA ARG A 65 -15.25 -0.41 0.82
C ARG A 65 -13.75 -0.45 0.53
N ALA A 66 -13.36 -1.02 -0.61
CA ALA A 66 -11.97 -1.04 -1.04
C ALA A 66 -11.41 0.37 -1.28
N GLN A 67 -12.19 1.26 -1.91
CA GLN A 67 -11.83 2.68 -2.07
C GLN A 67 -11.63 3.38 -0.73
N ALA A 68 -12.55 3.19 0.21
CA ALA A 68 -12.45 3.78 1.54
C ALA A 68 -11.19 3.27 2.27
N GLY A 69 -10.89 1.97 2.16
CA GLY A 69 -9.66 1.39 2.71
C GLY A 69 -8.38 1.94 2.08
N LEU A 70 -8.36 2.12 0.76
CA LEU A 70 -7.22 2.70 0.03
C LEU A 70 -7.01 4.18 0.39
N ALA A 71 -8.10 4.96 0.47
CA ALA A 71 -8.03 6.35 0.90
C ALA A 71 -7.46 6.46 2.33
N ALA A 72 -7.91 5.61 3.26
CA ALA A 72 -7.37 5.59 4.63
C ALA A 72 -5.88 5.18 4.70
N ARG A 73 -5.40 4.32 3.79
CA ARG A 73 -3.95 4.01 3.69
C ARG A 73 -3.16 5.19 3.15
N ARG A 74 -3.65 5.83 2.09
CA ARG A 74 -3.04 7.06 1.54
C ARG A 74 -2.93 8.14 2.61
N ASP A 75 -4.00 8.42 3.36
CA ASP A 75 -4.00 9.48 4.37
C ASP A 75 -2.96 9.20 5.47
N ARG A 76 -2.79 7.93 5.86
CA ARG A 76 -1.71 7.53 6.77
C ARG A 76 -0.33 7.72 6.14
N ALA A 77 -0.14 7.34 4.88
CA ALA A 77 1.12 7.54 4.17
C ALA A 77 1.47 9.04 4.02
N GLU A 78 0.47 9.89 3.78
CA GLU A 78 0.63 11.36 3.75
C GLU A 78 1.02 11.91 5.12
N ALA A 79 0.40 11.45 6.21
CA ALA A 79 0.78 11.86 7.55
C ALA A 79 2.25 11.49 7.87
N VAL A 80 2.66 10.25 7.57
CA VAL A 80 4.06 9.82 7.77
C VAL A 80 5.03 10.62 6.88
N GLN A 81 4.63 10.97 5.67
CA GLN A 81 5.43 11.82 4.77
C GLN A 81 5.58 13.25 5.31
N GLN A 82 4.52 13.83 5.89
CA GLN A 82 4.58 15.16 6.52
C GLN A 82 5.52 15.15 7.73
N ASP A 83 5.41 14.14 8.59
CA ASP A 83 6.30 13.95 9.74
C ASP A 83 7.76 13.78 9.27
N ALA A 84 8.00 12.99 8.22
CA ALA A 84 9.32 12.80 7.64
C ALA A 84 9.89 14.10 7.06
N ALA A 85 9.09 14.85 6.31
CA ALA A 85 9.50 16.12 5.72
C ALA A 85 9.80 17.17 6.81
N GLU A 86 9.00 17.20 7.87
CA GLU A 86 9.24 18.06 9.03
C GLU A 86 10.54 17.69 9.76
N TYR A 87 10.77 16.38 10.00
CA TYR A 87 12.00 15.90 10.63
C TYR A 87 13.24 16.27 9.81
N VAL A 88 13.21 16.03 8.50
CA VAL A 88 14.30 16.39 7.58
C VAL A 88 14.53 17.91 7.56
N SER A 89 13.47 18.71 7.54
CA SER A 89 13.56 20.18 7.57
C SER A 89 14.23 20.68 8.85
N ARG A 90 13.80 20.16 10.01
CA ARG A 90 14.40 20.52 11.31
C ARG A 90 15.87 20.08 11.40
N HIS A 91 16.25 18.97 10.77
CA HIS A 91 17.57 18.34 10.92
C HIS A 91 18.40 18.39 9.63
N ARG A 92 18.13 19.36 8.74
CA ARG A 92 18.72 19.45 7.39
C ARG A 92 20.25 19.45 7.33
N ARG A 93 20.93 19.86 8.41
CA ARG A 93 22.40 19.85 8.50
C ARG A 93 22.98 18.46 8.71
N ASP A 94 22.20 17.58 9.34
CA ASP A 94 22.64 16.25 9.77
C ASP A 94 22.10 15.15 8.85
N VAL A 95 21.01 15.41 8.12
CA VAL A 95 20.41 14.47 7.17
C VAL A 95 21.13 14.56 5.81
N PRO A 96 21.57 13.43 5.22
CA PRO A 96 22.17 13.41 3.89
C PRO A 96 21.20 13.89 2.81
N ALA A 97 21.72 14.65 1.83
CA ALA A 97 20.92 15.18 0.72
C ALA A 97 20.09 14.11 0.00
N GLY A 98 20.68 12.94 -0.29
CA GLY A 98 19.97 11.84 -0.95
C GLY A 98 18.77 11.28 -0.16
N VAL A 99 18.75 11.42 1.17
CA VAL A 99 17.61 11.04 2.00
C VAL A 99 16.52 12.12 1.96
N ALA A 100 16.91 13.39 1.97
CA ALA A 100 15.98 14.50 1.80
C ALA A 100 15.31 14.47 0.42
N ASP A 101 16.07 14.18 -0.64
CA ASP A 101 15.57 14.03 -2.01
C ASP A 101 14.59 12.85 -2.11
N ALA A 102 14.89 11.72 -1.45
CA ALA A 102 14.00 10.57 -1.41
C ALA A 102 12.65 10.89 -0.75
N VAL A 103 12.66 11.58 0.40
CA VAL A 103 11.43 12.02 1.09
C VAL A 103 10.63 12.98 0.20
N GLY A 104 11.29 13.90 -0.49
CA GLY A 104 10.64 14.80 -1.47
C GLY A 104 10.01 14.04 -2.64
N ALA A 105 10.75 13.09 -3.23
CA ALA A 105 10.28 12.29 -4.35
C ALA A 105 9.09 11.38 -4.00
N VAL A 106 8.99 10.88 -2.76
CA VAL A 106 7.80 10.14 -2.34
C VAL A 106 6.62 11.09 -2.09
N GLY A 107 6.85 12.30 -1.57
CA GLY A 107 5.79 13.31 -1.43
C GLY A 107 5.13 13.68 -2.76
N VAL A 108 5.91 13.80 -3.85
CA VAL A 108 5.37 14.02 -5.20
C VAL A 108 4.53 12.84 -5.65
N ARG A 109 5.02 11.60 -5.51
CA ARG A 109 4.29 10.39 -5.90
C ARG A 109 2.98 10.20 -5.13
N LEU A 110 2.95 10.50 -3.83
CA LEU A 110 1.71 10.44 -3.05
C LEU A 110 0.69 11.48 -3.52
N ARG A 111 1.12 12.67 -3.93
CA ARG A 111 0.25 13.68 -4.54
C ARG A 111 -0.30 13.22 -5.89
N ASP A 112 0.54 12.62 -6.73
CA ASP A 112 0.11 12.04 -8.01
C ASP A 112 -0.93 10.91 -7.80
N VAL A 113 -0.75 10.09 -6.76
CA VAL A 113 -1.74 9.07 -6.36
C VAL A 113 -3.04 9.73 -5.90
N ARG A 114 -2.95 10.80 -5.09
CA ARG A 114 -4.11 11.55 -4.60
C ARG A 114 -4.93 12.11 -5.76
N ASP A 115 -4.26 12.70 -6.74
CA ASP A 115 -4.88 13.30 -7.92
C ASP A 115 -5.38 12.20 -8.88
N GLY A 116 -4.70 11.05 -8.93
CA GLY A 116 -5.06 9.86 -9.70
C GLY A 116 -6.26 9.05 -9.14
N LEU A 117 -6.66 9.24 -7.89
CA LEU A 117 -7.86 8.61 -7.33
C LEU A 117 -9.16 9.13 -7.96
N ALA A 118 -9.12 10.28 -8.62
CA ALA A 118 -10.23 10.77 -9.45
C ALA A 118 -10.36 10.03 -10.80
N ALA A 119 -9.37 9.19 -11.16
CA ALA A 119 -9.34 8.45 -12.43
C ALA A 119 -10.22 7.18 -12.41
N PRO A 120 -10.61 6.63 -13.58
CA PRO A 120 -11.50 5.47 -13.66
C PRO A 120 -10.93 4.19 -13.02
N ARG A 121 -11.84 3.35 -12.50
CA ARG A 121 -11.62 2.12 -11.71
C ARG A 121 -10.42 1.21 -12.06
N PRO A 122 -10.11 0.88 -13.33
CA PRO A 122 -8.94 0.04 -13.64
C PRO A 122 -7.58 0.65 -13.26
N ALA A 123 -7.51 1.97 -13.03
CA ALA A 123 -6.30 2.64 -12.55
C ALA A 123 -6.01 2.37 -11.07
N TRP A 124 -7.03 2.01 -10.26
CA TRP A 124 -6.88 1.97 -8.80
C TRP A 124 -6.08 0.78 -8.27
N LEU A 125 -6.16 -0.39 -8.92
CA LEU A 125 -5.32 -1.54 -8.55
C LEU A 125 -3.83 -1.23 -8.76
N ARG A 126 -3.50 -0.38 -9.75
CA ARG A 126 -2.13 0.11 -9.96
C ARG A 126 -1.74 1.12 -8.88
N LEU A 127 -2.67 1.98 -8.46
CA LEU A 127 -2.45 2.94 -7.37
C LEU A 127 -2.20 2.25 -6.02
N GLU A 128 -2.85 1.12 -5.73
CA GLU A 128 -2.62 0.37 -4.48
C GLU A 128 -1.16 -0.12 -4.36
N VAL A 129 -0.60 -0.63 -5.46
CA VAL A 129 0.81 -1.07 -5.51
C VAL A 129 1.75 0.12 -5.32
N GLU A 130 1.45 1.26 -5.92
CA GLU A 130 2.24 2.48 -5.77
C GLU A 130 2.17 3.05 -4.35
N VAL A 131 1.01 3.03 -3.69
CA VAL A 131 0.88 3.41 -2.26
C VAL A 131 1.72 2.50 -1.38
N ALA A 132 1.62 1.18 -1.56
CA ALA A 132 2.39 0.23 -0.77
C ALA A 132 3.91 0.37 -1.01
N ARG A 133 4.32 0.76 -2.22
CA ARG A 133 5.72 1.08 -2.53
C ARG A 133 6.16 2.37 -1.85
N ALA A 134 5.37 3.44 -1.95
CA ALA A 134 5.62 4.72 -1.29
C ALA A 134 5.73 4.57 0.24
N GLU A 135 4.84 3.80 0.88
CA GLU A 135 4.88 3.48 2.31
C GLU A 135 6.22 2.84 2.73
N ARG A 136 6.69 1.85 1.96
CA ARG A 136 7.98 1.18 2.21
C ARG A 136 9.16 2.13 2.03
N GLU A 137 9.15 2.93 0.96
CA GLU A 137 10.24 3.86 0.67
C GLU A 137 10.34 4.99 1.70
N ILE A 138 9.22 5.54 2.17
CA ILE A 138 9.23 6.55 3.25
C ILE A 138 9.75 5.94 4.55
N THR A 139 9.28 4.75 4.92
CA THR A 139 9.72 4.09 6.16
C THR A 139 11.23 3.85 6.14
N ALA A 140 11.77 3.40 5.01
CA ALA A 140 13.21 3.21 4.83
C ALA A 140 13.99 4.55 4.87
N ALA A 141 13.48 5.59 4.21
CA ALA A 141 14.11 6.90 4.20
C ALA A 141 14.13 7.54 5.60
N VAL A 142 13.05 7.39 6.38
CA VAL A 142 12.97 7.89 7.76
C VAL A 142 13.95 7.14 8.67
N ALA A 143 14.05 5.81 8.55
CA ALA A 143 15.04 5.03 9.30
C ALA A 143 16.46 5.50 8.97
N ALA A 144 16.80 5.63 7.68
CA ALA A 144 18.10 6.11 7.24
C ALA A 144 18.40 7.55 7.73
N ALA A 145 17.39 8.42 7.76
CA ALA A 145 17.53 9.79 8.28
C ALA A 145 17.87 9.80 9.77
N ARG A 146 17.17 8.98 10.57
CA ARG A 146 17.41 8.84 12.02
C ARG A 146 18.79 8.25 12.29
N ASP A 147 19.15 7.18 11.59
CA ASP A 147 20.48 6.55 11.73
C ASP A 147 21.61 7.51 11.35
N ALA A 148 21.41 8.37 10.35
CA ALA A 148 22.39 9.39 9.98
C ALA A 148 22.50 10.49 11.05
N HIS A 149 21.38 10.93 11.61
CA HIS A 149 21.34 11.91 12.69
C HIS A 149 22.03 11.38 13.95
N GLU A 150 21.72 10.16 14.39
CA GLU A 150 22.37 9.54 15.55
C GLU A 150 23.90 9.39 15.38
N ARG A 151 24.36 9.09 14.16
CA ARG A 151 25.80 9.05 13.85
C ARG A 151 26.43 10.44 13.86
N ALA A 152 25.69 11.48 13.49
CA ALA A 152 26.16 12.85 13.59
C ALA A 152 26.26 13.30 15.05
N GLU A 153 25.28 12.96 15.89
CA GLU A 153 25.33 13.23 17.34
C GLU A 153 26.49 12.52 18.02
N ARG A 154 26.68 11.22 17.78
CA ARG A 154 27.83 10.47 18.32
C ARG A 154 29.17 11.13 17.97
N ARG A 155 29.34 11.61 16.73
CA ARG A 155 30.54 12.36 16.32
C ARG A 155 30.71 13.66 17.11
N ARG A 156 29.63 14.42 17.32
CA ARG A 156 29.66 15.66 18.12
C ARG A 156 30.02 15.38 19.59
N ASP A 157 29.46 14.32 20.16
CA ASP A 157 29.75 13.92 21.55
C ASP A 157 31.18 13.44 21.73
N GLU A 158 31.69 12.65 20.79
CA GLU A 158 33.09 12.22 20.75
C GLU A 158 34.04 13.42 20.60
N GLU A 159 33.72 14.38 19.73
CA GLU A 159 34.48 15.62 19.57
C GLU A 159 34.45 16.47 20.83
N ALA A 160 33.30 16.63 21.48
CA ALA A 160 33.18 17.33 22.75
C ALA A 160 34.00 16.65 23.85
N ALA A 161 33.97 15.32 23.92
CA ALA A 161 34.80 14.53 24.84
C ALA A 161 36.30 14.67 24.53
N ARG A 162 36.71 14.70 23.25
CA ARG A 162 38.09 15.00 22.84
C ARG A 162 38.52 16.40 23.27
N ARG A 163 37.68 17.42 23.03
CA ARG A 163 37.96 18.81 23.46
C ARG A 163 38.14 18.91 24.98
N ARG A 164 37.29 18.25 25.78
CA ARG A 164 37.43 18.17 27.25
C ARG A 164 38.74 17.52 27.69
N ARG A 165 39.14 16.41 27.05
CA ARG A 165 40.43 15.75 27.33
C ARG A 165 41.62 16.64 26.97
N ASN A 166 41.54 17.33 25.83
CA ASN A 166 42.59 18.24 25.36
C ASN A 166 42.71 19.48 26.25
N SER A 167 41.61 20.03 26.76
CA SER A 167 41.65 21.14 27.73
C SER A 167 42.23 20.71 29.08
N HIS A 168 41.95 19.49 29.54
CA HIS A 168 42.57 18.94 30.77
C HIS A 168 44.08 18.68 30.61
N THR A 169 44.52 18.19 29.44
CA THR A 169 45.96 18.00 29.17
C THR A 169 46.70 19.33 28.98
N ALA A 170 46.09 20.34 28.38
CA ALA A 170 46.66 21.69 28.27
C ALA A 170 46.84 22.37 29.65
N ALA A 171 45.87 22.23 30.56
CA ALA A 171 45.98 22.72 31.93
C ALA A 171 46.98 21.92 32.79
N GLY A 172 47.12 20.61 32.55
CA GLY A 172 48.12 19.77 33.21
C GLY A 172 49.56 20.08 32.76
N ALA A 173 49.76 20.37 31.46
CA ALA A 173 51.06 20.77 30.92
C ALA A 173 51.49 22.16 31.41
N SER A 174 50.56 23.12 31.58
CA SER A 174 50.89 24.44 32.14
C SER A 174 51.21 24.38 33.64
N ALA A 175 50.60 23.46 34.39
CA ALA A 175 50.93 23.25 35.81
C ALA A 175 52.29 22.55 36.03
N PHE A 176 52.67 21.61 35.16
CA PHE A 176 53.98 20.95 35.22
C PHE A 176 55.13 21.86 34.73
N ALA A 177 54.90 22.66 33.68
CA ALA A 177 55.89 23.61 33.16
C ALA A 177 56.15 24.79 34.11
N SER A 178 55.16 25.21 34.91
CA SER A 178 55.32 26.29 35.90
C SER A 178 55.96 25.80 37.22
N SER A 179 56.13 24.49 37.39
CA SER A 179 56.76 23.88 38.58
C SER A 179 58.26 23.61 38.39
N HIS A 180 58.82 23.79 37.18
CA HIS A 180 60.22 23.43 36.87
C HIS A 180 61.00 24.55 36.14
N SER A 181 60.69 25.82 36.42
CA SER A 181 61.47 26.96 35.94
C SER A 181 62.30 27.60 37.05
N SER A 182 63.36 26.88 37.47
CA SER A 182 64.51 27.44 38.19
C SER A 182 65.81 26.71 37.76
N HIS A 183 66.72 27.43 37.09
CA HIS A 183 68.14 27.11 36.76
C HIS A 183 68.33 26.02 35.65
N SER A 184 69.25 26.02 34.67
CA SER A 184 70.57 26.67 34.44
C SER A 184 70.98 26.56 32.94
N SER A 185 72.06 27.24 32.55
CA SER A 185 72.68 27.35 31.21
C SER A 185 73.36 26.08 30.62
N HIS A 186 73.51 26.07 29.28
CA HIS A 186 74.41 25.34 28.34
C HIS A 186 74.99 23.92 28.65
N SER A 187 74.84 22.97 27.69
CA SER A 187 75.88 22.05 27.19
C SER A 187 75.39 21.11 26.06
N SER A 188 76.33 20.59 25.27
CA SER A 188 76.20 19.83 24.02
C SER A 188 76.12 18.30 24.19
N HIS A 189 75.69 17.61 23.11
CA HIS A 189 75.99 16.21 22.70
C HIS A 189 75.17 14.98 23.18
N SER A 190 74.95 14.09 22.19
CA SER A 190 74.80 12.62 22.23
C SER A 190 73.43 11.91 22.44
N SER A 191 72.98 11.30 21.33
CA SER A 191 72.40 9.95 21.12
C SER A 191 71.66 9.16 22.22
N GLY A 192 70.46 8.66 21.84
CA GLY A 192 70.13 7.24 22.00
C GLY A 192 68.86 6.87 22.78
N SER A 193 68.11 5.91 22.20
CA SER A 193 67.26 4.89 22.86
C SER A 193 65.73 5.04 22.86
N SER A 194 65.12 4.28 21.94
CA SER A 194 64.14 3.22 22.17
C SER A 194 63.09 3.35 23.29
N GLY A 195 61.82 3.45 22.90
CA GLY A 195 60.66 3.21 23.77
C GLY A 195 59.53 2.57 22.98
N SER A 196 59.55 1.24 22.88
CA SER A 196 58.48 0.41 22.35
C SER A 196 57.29 0.44 23.32
N GLY A 197 56.14 0.95 22.86
CA GLY A 197 54.89 0.98 23.59
C GLY A 197 53.87 0.05 22.93
N SER A 198 53.93 -1.22 23.30
CA SER A 198 52.92 -2.23 22.99
C SER A 198 51.56 -1.80 23.55
N MET A 199 50.58 -1.50 22.70
CA MET A 199 49.17 -1.48 23.11
C MET A 199 48.54 -2.80 22.68
N GLY A 200 48.39 -3.65 23.70
CA GLY A 200 47.81 -4.97 23.60
C GLY A 200 46.37 -4.97 23.09
N GLY A 201 46.02 -6.12 22.55
CA GLY A 201 44.67 -6.43 22.13
C GLY A 201 43.66 -6.32 23.26
N GLY A 202 42.47 -5.87 22.87
CA GLY A 202 41.25 -6.02 23.63
C GLY A 202 40.22 -6.62 22.69
N SER A 203 40.14 -7.95 22.74
CA SER A 203 39.05 -8.76 22.21
C SER A 203 37.72 -8.41 22.92
N SER A 204 36.63 -8.89 22.31
CA SER A 204 35.25 -9.06 22.84
C SER A 204 34.27 -8.05 22.25
N SER A 205 33.04 -8.38 21.87
CA SER A 205 32.31 -9.63 21.57
C SER A 205 30.90 -9.15 21.17
N TRP A 206 30.15 -9.99 20.46
CA TRP A 206 28.84 -9.74 19.83
C TRP A 206 27.81 -8.95 20.63
#